data_AF-A0A3L7SQ34-F1
#
_entry.id   AF-A0A3L7SQ34-F1
#
_cell.length_a   1.000
_cell.length_b   1.000
_cell.length_c   1.000
_cell.angle_alpha   90.00
_cell.angle_beta   90.00
_cell.angle_gamma   90.00
#
_symmetry.space_group_name_H-M   'P 1'
#
loop_
_entity.id
_entity.type
_entity.pdbx_description
1 polymer ?
#
loop_
_entity_poly.entity_id
_entity_poly.type
_entity_poly.pdbx_seq_one_letter_code
_entity_poly.pdbx_strand_id
1 'polypeptide(L)'
;MANGLTMGSGLADRTASGLHHGAAQGPAHHGVGPAPAWCAVPRCTLRFEKCADGFKIHCECPDQASCGTLQNLCRSLAEGMCSCACTKNGICVAQCNLCFCSCTCETTAKGVCITCRSGDKDCCKLTQGCCECLAACCQAGCACTVCFGGVPVCCGTSVC
;
A
#
# COMPACT_ATOMS: atom_id res chain seq x y z
N MET A 1 6.73 -36.65 44.66
CA MET A 1 5.36 -37.14 44.41
C MET A 1 4.65 -36.03 43.65
N ALA A 2 4.72 -35.98 42.33
CA ALA A 2 4.01 -36.78 41.30
C ALA A 2 2.71 -36.09 40.83
N ASN A 3 2.71 -35.74 39.54
CA ASN A 3 1.60 -35.66 38.56
C ASN A 3 0.37 -34.79 38.88
N GLY A 4 -0.29 -34.14 37.94
CA GLY A 4 -0.23 -34.19 36.49
C GLY A 4 -1.41 -33.36 35.96
N LEU A 5 -1.18 -32.58 34.90
CA LEU A 5 -2.24 -31.91 34.15
C LEU A 5 -2.94 -32.95 33.27
N THR A 6 -4.18 -33.29 33.62
CA THR A 6 -5.06 -34.13 32.80
C THR A 6 -5.68 -33.32 31.66
N MET A 7 -5.56 -33.89 30.47
CA MET A 7 -6.24 -33.56 29.22
C MET A 7 -7.75 -33.83 29.27
N GLY A 8 -8.47 -33.15 28.37
CA GLY A 8 -9.69 -33.63 27.72
C GLY A 8 -10.40 -32.47 27.01
N SER A 9 -10.83 -32.52 25.75
CA SER A 9 -10.73 -33.53 24.69
C SER A 9 -11.41 -32.92 23.45
N GLY A 10 -10.84 -33.11 22.26
CA GLY A 10 -11.41 -32.63 21.00
C GLY A 10 -10.49 -32.77 19.79
N LEU A 11 -9.79 -33.90 19.68
CA LEU A 11 -9.01 -34.32 18.51
C LEU A 11 -9.66 -35.57 17.91
N ALA A 12 -9.94 -35.52 16.61
CA ALA A 12 -10.15 -36.62 15.64
C ALA A 12 -11.09 -36.06 14.55
N ASP A 13 -10.93 -36.25 13.25
CA ASP A 13 -10.06 -37.05 12.39
C ASP A 13 -10.47 -36.56 10.97
N ARG A 14 -9.57 -36.33 10.01
CA ARG A 14 -9.27 -37.37 9.02
C ARG A 14 -8.05 -37.02 8.18
N THR A 15 -7.03 -37.87 8.32
CA THR A 15 -6.41 -38.68 7.23
C THR A 15 -5.86 -37.87 6.04
N ALA A 16 -4.55 -37.61 5.97
CA ALA A 16 -3.50 -38.52 5.48
C ALA A 16 -3.63 -38.96 4.01
N SER A 17 -2.74 -38.41 3.18
CA SER A 17 -2.09 -39.02 2.00
C SER A 17 -1.01 -38.02 1.58
N GLY A 18 0.28 -38.32 1.58
CA GLY A 18 0.92 -39.50 0.98
C GLY A 18 1.58 -39.02 -0.31
N LEU A 19 2.92 -38.94 -0.31
CA LEU A 19 3.74 -38.66 -1.49
C LEU A 19 3.38 -39.61 -2.64
N HIS A 20 3.46 -39.15 -3.88
CA HIS A 20 4.27 -39.75 -4.96
C HIS A 20 4.22 -38.89 -6.25
N HIS A 21 5.33 -38.97 -6.98
CA HIS A 21 5.71 -38.20 -8.16
C HIS A 21 4.77 -38.42 -9.37
N GLY A 22 4.44 -37.35 -10.09
CA GLY A 22 3.80 -37.42 -11.40
C GLY A 22 3.26 -36.08 -11.90
N ALA A 23 4.06 -35.40 -12.71
CA ALA A 23 3.72 -34.38 -13.71
C ALA A 23 2.30 -33.76 -13.73
N ALA A 24 2.22 -32.44 -13.48
CA ALA A 24 1.55 -31.43 -14.34
C ALA A 24 1.08 -30.20 -13.53
N GLN A 25 1.53 -29.00 -13.97
CA GLN A 25 0.89 -27.67 -13.84
C GLN A 25 0.61 -27.17 -12.40
N GLY A 26 1.21 -26.10 -11.86
CA GLY A 26 2.12 -25.05 -12.31
C GLY A 26 2.30 -24.06 -11.12
N PRO A 27 3.34 -23.22 -11.09
CA PRO A 27 3.54 -22.28 -9.99
C PRO A 27 2.50 -21.16 -10.05
N ALA A 28 1.79 -20.91 -8.96
CA ALA A 28 1.10 -19.63 -8.72
C ALA A 28 2.17 -18.54 -8.49
N HIS A 29 2.85 -18.19 -9.58
CA HIS A 29 3.44 -16.88 -9.75
C HIS A 29 2.34 -15.86 -9.43
N HIS A 30 2.64 -14.86 -8.60
CA HIS A 30 2.07 -13.54 -8.82
C HIS A 30 2.32 -13.22 -10.30
N GLY A 31 1.28 -13.41 -11.11
CA GLY A 31 1.33 -13.22 -12.54
C GLY A 31 1.61 -11.76 -12.79
N VAL A 32 2.89 -11.41 -12.89
CA VAL A 32 3.34 -10.28 -13.69
C VAL A 32 3.03 -10.71 -15.13
N GLY A 33 1.76 -10.56 -15.52
CA GLY A 33 1.45 -10.41 -16.94
C GLY A 33 2.35 -9.30 -17.49
N PRO A 34 2.71 -9.32 -18.79
CA PRO A 34 3.49 -8.25 -19.37
C PRO A 34 2.81 -6.93 -19.00
N ALA A 35 3.45 -6.14 -18.14
CA ALA A 35 2.94 -4.85 -17.77
C ALA A 35 2.72 -4.11 -19.10
N PRO A 36 1.53 -3.56 -19.37
CA PRO A 36 1.32 -2.77 -20.56
C PRO A 36 2.45 -1.75 -20.61
N ALA A 37 3.16 -1.70 -21.73
CA ALA A 37 4.40 -0.96 -21.94
C ALA A 37 4.26 0.59 -21.85
N TRP A 38 3.24 1.10 -21.15
CA TRP A 38 2.76 2.47 -21.26
C TRP A 38 2.57 3.19 -19.91
N CYS A 39 2.60 2.50 -18.76
CA CYS A 39 2.46 3.19 -17.48
C CYS A 39 3.82 3.69 -16.98
N ALA A 40 4.35 4.73 -17.62
CA ALA A 40 5.31 5.60 -16.95
C ALA A 40 4.58 6.25 -15.75
N VAL A 41 4.76 5.66 -14.57
CA VAL A 41 4.14 6.14 -13.33
C VAL A 41 4.70 7.55 -13.04
N PRO A 42 3.84 8.57 -12.87
CA PRO A 42 4.28 9.94 -12.61
C PRO A 42 5.28 10.00 -11.46
N ARG A 43 6.38 10.73 -11.69
CA ARG A 43 7.38 11.00 -10.67
C ARG A 43 6.99 12.24 -9.89
N CYS A 44 6.71 12.06 -8.61
CA CYS A 44 6.22 13.13 -7.74
C CYS A 44 7.23 13.48 -6.65
N THR A 45 7.12 14.72 -6.18
CA THR A 45 7.50 15.07 -4.82
C THR A 45 6.35 14.67 -3.89
N LEU A 46 6.65 13.86 -2.88
CA LEU A 46 5.65 13.39 -1.92
C LEU A 46 5.78 14.10 -0.57
N ARG A 47 4.67 14.53 0.01
CA ARG A 47 4.62 15.04 1.38
C ARG A 47 3.46 14.42 2.15
N PHE A 48 3.73 14.02 3.39
CA PHE A 48 2.76 13.39 4.28
C PHE A 48 2.40 14.37 5.40
N GLU A 49 1.11 14.63 5.60
CA GLU A 49 0.62 15.62 6.57
C GLU A 49 -0.51 15.03 7.40
N LYS A 50 -0.35 14.98 8.72
CA LYS A 50 -1.39 14.55 9.64
C LYS A 50 -2.57 15.52 9.65
N CYS A 51 -3.78 15.00 9.77
CA CYS A 51 -5.00 15.77 10.05
C CYS A 51 -5.86 15.05 11.11
N ALA A 52 -6.90 15.72 11.65
CA ALA A 52 -7.63 15.25 12.84
C ALA A 52 -8.12 13.78 12.75
N ASP A 53 -8.54 13.33 11.57
CA ASP A 53 -9.13 11.99 11.35
C ASP A 53 -8.32 11.12 10.37
N GLY A 54 -7.06 11.46 10.15
CA GLY A 54 -6.18 10.69 9.27
C GLY A 54 -4.98 11.49 8.77
N PHE A 55 -4.69 11.40 7.47
CA PHE A 55 -3.59 12.16 6.88
C PHE A 55 -3.81 12.45 5.40
N LYS A 56 -2.99 13.36 4.89
CA LYS A 56 -2.95 13.77 3.49
C LYS A 56 -1.62 13.34 2.87
N ILE A 57 -1.70 12.89 1.62
CA ILE A 57 -0.56 12.63 0.75
C ILE A 57 -0.61 13.67 -0.37
N HIS A 58 0.29 14.63 -0.31
CA HIS A 58 0.48 15.61 -1.38
C HIS A 58 1.42 15.00 -2.41
N CYS A 59 0.92 14.85 -3.64
CA CYS A 59 1.67 14.34 -4.77
C CYS A 59 1.81 15.46 -5.79
N GLU A 60 3.01 16.03 -5.90
CA GLU A 60 3.29 17.14 -6.83
C GLU A 60 4.20 16.68 -7.96
N CYS A 61 3.80 16.93 -9.21
CA CYS A 61 4.60 16.65 -10.39
C CYS A 61 5.41 17.88 -10.81
N PRO A 62 6.64 17.71 -11.33
CA PRO A 62 7.46 18.82 -11.81
C PRO A 62 6.95 19.42 -13.13
N ASP A 63 6.24 18.64 -13.94
CA ASP A 63 5.75 19.02 -15.26
C ASP A 63 4.25 18.77 -15.44
N GLN A 64 3.65 19.49 -16.38
CA GLN A 64 2.20 19.48 -16.63
C GLN A 64 1.71 18.15 -17.22
N ALA A 65 2.54 17.44 -17.98
CA ALA A 65 2.14 16.15 -18.57
C ALA A 65 2.01 15.08 -17.48
N SER A 66 3.01 14.97 -16.60
CA SER A 66 2.95 14.10 -15.41
C SER A 66 1.81 14.48 -14.47
N CYS A 67 1.55 15.79 -14.30
CA CYS A 67 0.43 16.30 -13.50
C CYS A 67 -0.92 15.83 -14.07
N GLY A 68 -1.14 16.01 -15.38
CA GLY A 68 -2.37 15.55 -16.05
C GLY A 68 -2.58 14.05 -15.94
N THR A 69 -1.52 13.25 -16.13
CA THR A 69 -1.58 11.78 -15.95
C THR A 69 -1.94 11.41 -14.52
N LEU A 70 -1.29 12.02 -13.52
CA LEU A 70 -1.56 11.76 -12.11
C LEU A 70 -3.01 12.06 -11.74
N GLN A 71 -3.53 13.22 -12.16
CA GLN A 71 -4.90 13.63 -11.89
C GLN A 71 -5.92 12.69 -12.52
N ASN A 72 -5.65 12.21 -13.74
CA ASN A 72 -6.50 11.24 -14.42
C ASN A 72 -6.50 9.89 -13.69
N LEU A 73 -5.32 9.35 -13.37
CA LEU A 73 -5.19 8.09 -12.63
C LEU A 73 -5.90 8.15 -11.28
N CYS A 74 -5.69 9.23 -10.51
CA CYS A 74 -6.34 9.39 -9.22
C CYS A 74 -7.86 9.51 -9.37
N ARG A 75 -8.37 10.23 -10.37
CA ARG A 75 -9.82 10.33 -10.60
C ARG A 75 -10.45 8.99 -10.97
N SER A 76 -9.77 8.21 -11.83
CA SER A 76 -10.28 6.92 -12.28
C SER A 76 -10.17 5.81 -11.25
N LEU A 77 -9.28 5.94 -10.26
CA LEU A 77 -8.95 4.87 -9.31
C LEU A 77 -9.23 5.22 -7.84
N ALA A 78 -9.68 6.45 -7.53
CA ALA A 78 -9.89 6.91 -6.14
C ALA A 78 -10.84 6.03 -5.31
N GLU A 79 -11.76 5.30 -5.95
CA GLU A 79 -12.66 4.36 -5.26
C GLU A 79 -11.96 3.07 -4.82
N GLY A 80 -10.74 2.82 -5.30
CA GLY A 80 -9.92 1.69 -4.90
C GLY A 80 -9.30 1.86 -3.52
N MET A 81 -8.81 0.75 -2.95
CA MET A 81 -8.06 0.77 -1.71
C MET A 81 -6.73 1.52 -1.90
N CYS A 82 -6.51 2.59 -1.15
CA CYS A 82 -5.23 3.31 -1.17
C CYS A 82 -4.15 2.52 -0.41
N SER A 83 -2.93 2.53 -0.93
CA SER A 83 -1.76 2.01 -0.23
C SER A 83 -0.50 2.76 -0.63
N CYS A 84 0.53 2.71 0.22
CA CYS A 84 1.83 3.30 -0.05
C CYS A 84 2.96 2.32 0.30
N ALA A 85 3.83 2.06 -0.67
CA ALA A 85 5.00 1.20 -0.53
C ALA A 85 6.27 2.05 -0.49
N CYS A 86 7.07 1.91 0.57
CA CYS A 86 8.39 2.52 0.68
C CYS A 86 9.46 1.50 0.29
N THR A 87 10.28 1.84 -0.70
CA THR A 87 11.36 1.00 -1.21
C THR A 87 12.70 1.71 -1.02
N LYS A 88 13.70 1.00 -0.50
CA LYS A 88 15.09 1.48 -0.39
C LYS A 88 16.01 0.46 -1.04
N ASN A 89 16.84 0.90 -1.98
CA ASN A 89 17.75 0.03 -2.75
C ASN A 89 17.03 -1.18 -3.40
N GLY A 90 15.81 -0.96 -3.90
CA GLY A 90 15.00 -2.01 -4.54
C GLY A 90 14.28 -2.96 -3.59
N ILE A 91 14.42 -2.80 -2.27
CA ILE A 91 13.75 -3.64 -1.27
C ILE A 91 12.64 -2.85 -0.58
N CYS A 92 11.43 -3.43 -0.46
CA CYS A 92 10.33 -2.83 0.29
C CYS A 92 10.65 -2.83 1.79
N VAL A 93 10.71 -1.64 2.40
CA VAL A 93 11.02 -1.46 3.83
C VAL A 93 9.77 -1.18 4.66
N ALA A 94 8.72 -0.65 4.05
CA ALA A 94 7.44 -0.41 4.69
C ALA A 94 6.31 -0.47 3.66
N GLN A 95 5.17 -1.03 4.04
CA GLN A 95 3.96 -1.07 3.25
C GLN A 95 2.78 -0.64 4.13
N CYS A 96 2.20 0.53 3.86
CA CYS A 96 0.98 0.97 4.52
C CYS A 96 -0.22 0.66 3.62
N ASN A 97 -1.05 -0.30 4.04
CA ASN A 97 -2.35 -0.55 3.43
C ASN A 97 -3.41 0.27 4.16
N LEU A 98 -4.14 1.12 3.43
CA LEU A 98 -5.11 2.07 3.98
C LEU A 98 -6.55 1.63 3.65
N CYS A 99 -6.80 0.32 3.52
CA CYS A 99 -8.12 -0.24 3.24
C CYS A 99 -9.19 0.09 4.29
N PHE A 100 -8.78 0.52 5.49
CA PHE A 100 -9.66 0.99 6.56
C PHE A 100 -9.93 2.50 6.51
N CYS A 101 -9.47 3.18 5.45
CA CYS A 101 -9.68 4.60 5.21
C CYS A 101 -10.62 4.83 4.02
N SER A 102 -11.53 5.78 4.17
CA SER A 102 -12.16 6.47 3.04
C SER A 102 -11.14 7.41 2.43
N CYS A 103 -10.80 7.18 1.16
CA CYS A 103 -9.80 7.95 0.44
C CYS A 103 -10.48 8.91 -0.55
N THR A 104 -10.06 10.17 -0.56
CA THR A 104 -10.52 11.16 -1.54
C THR A 104 -9.33 11.77 -2.26
N CYS A 105 -9.47 12.02 -3.56
CA CYS A 105 -8.43 12.63 -4.39
C CYS A 105 -8.88 14.00 -4.87
N GLU A 106 -8.24 15.05 -4.37
CA GLU A 106 -8.48 16.43 -4.79
C GLU A 106 -7.39 16.85 -5.78
N THR A 107 -7.78 17.29 -6.97
CA THR A 107 -6.82 17.82 -7.96
C THR A 107 -6.29 19.18 -7.52
N THR A 108 -4.99 19.37 -7.61
CA THR A 108 -4.32 20.67 -7.35
C THR A 108 -3.66 21.17 -8.63
N ALA A 109 -3.21 22.42 -8.66
CA ALA A 109 -2.53 22.96 -9.86
C ALA A 109 -1.25 22.17 -10.23
N LYS A 110 -0.60 21.52 -9.26
CA LYS A 110 0.67 20.80 -9.43
C LYS A 110 0.56 19.29 -9.29
N GLY A 111 -0.63 18.74 -9.04
CA GLY A 111 -0.83 17.31 -8.93
C GLY A 111 -2.12 16.98 -8.20
N VAL A 112 -2.03 16.24 -7.10
CA VAL A 112 -3.19 15.84 -6.28
C VAL A 112 -2.89 15.90 -4.78
N CYS A 113 -3.95 16.04 -3.99
CA CYS A 113 -3.96 15.83 -2.55
C CYS A 113 -4.87 14.63 -2.24
N ILE A 114 -4.28 13.53 -1.78
CA ILE A 114 -5.01 12.32 -1.40
C ILE A 114 -5.26 12.39 0.10
N THR A 115 -6.52 12.44 0.51
CA THR A 115 -6.90 12.44 1.92
C THR A 115 -7.39 11.05 2.32
N CYS A 116 -6.73 10.42 3.28
CA CYS A 116 -7.12 9.12 3.84
C CYS A 116 -7.69 9.34 5.24
N ARG A 117 -8.98 9.08 5.44
CA ARG A 117 -9.68 9.26 6.72
C ARG A 117 -10.35 7.99 7.20
N SER A 118 -10.37 7.75 8.50
CA SER A 118 -11.20 6.70 9.10
C SER A 118 -12.24 7.30 10.04
N GLY A 119 -13.40 6.67 10.13
CA GLY A 119 -14.41 7.00 11.15
C GLY A 119 -14.21 6.26 12.47
N ASP A 120 -13.35 5.24 12.48
CA ASP A 120 -13.03 4.45 13.67
C ASP A 120 -11.79 5.00 14.38
N LYS A 121 -11.87 5.14 15.71
CA LYS A 121 -10.82 5.79 16.51
C LYS A 121 -9.52 5.00 16.56
N ASP A 122 -9.58 3.68 16.55
CA ASP A 122 -8.38 2.85 16.60
C ASP A 122 -7.72 2.77 15.23
N CYS A 123 -8.51 2.69 14.16
CA CYS A 123 -8.06 2.89 12.79
C CYS A 123 -7.42 4.27 12.60
N CYS A 124 -7.97 5.35 13.16
CA CYS A 124 -7.34 6.67 13.10
C CYS A 124 -5.93 6.66 13.73
N LYS A 125 -5.72 6.00 14.87
CA LYS A 125 -4.37 5.86 15.47
C LYS A 125 -3.42 5.13 14.53
N LEU A 126 -3.88 4.05 13.89
CA LEU A 126 -3.10 3.32 12.88
C LEU A 126 -2.76 4.22 11.69
N THR A 127 -3.72 4.99 11.17
CA THR A 127 -3.52 5.96 10.10
C THR A 127 -2.44 6.99 10.44
N GLN A 128 -2.45 7.53 11.67
CA GLN A 128 -1.43 8.46 12.13
C GLN A 128 -0.05 7.81 12.17
N GLY A 129 0.04 6.56 12.64
CA GLY A 129 1.28 5.78 12.63
C GLY A 129 1.78 5.51 11.20
N CYS A 130 0.89 5.20 10.26
CA CYS A 130 1.24 5.10 8.84
C CYS A 130 1.82 6.42 8.31
N CYS A 131 1.20 7.56 8.62
CA CYS A 131 1.71 8.86 8.22
C CYS A 131 3.14 9.11 8.72
N GLU A 132 3.43 8.81 9.99
CA GLU A 132 4.77 8.95 10.57
C GLU A 132 5.77 8.00 9.92
N CYS A 133 5.39 6.73 9.74
CA CYS A 133 6.24 5.72 9.12
C CYS A 133 6.62 6.12 7.68
N LEU A 134 5.64 6.54 6.88
CA LEU A 134 5.86 6.98 5.50
C LEU A 134 6.75 8.23 5.46
N ALA A 135 6.45 9.24 6.30
CA ALA A 135 7.27 10.44 6.39
C ALA A 135 8.73 10.11 6.75
N ALA A 136 8.94 9.28 7.78
CA ALA A 136 10.27 8.84 8.20
C ALA A 136 11.00 8.04 7.12
N CYS A 137 10.29 7.16 6.41
CA CYS A 137 10.86 6.41 5.29
C CYS A 137 11.35 7.34 4.18
N CYS A 138 10.52 8.30 3.78
CA CYS A 138 10.91 9.20 2.70
C CYS A 138 12.03 10.18 3.17
N GLN A 139 12.08 10.61 4.46
CA GLN A 139 13.23 11.29 5.08
C GLN A 139 14.53 10.46 5.01
N ALA A 140 14.42 9.14 5.19
CA ALA A 140 15.54 8.22 5.10
C ALA A 140 15.96 7.88 3.66
N GLY A 141 15.41 8.59 2.66
CA GLY A 141 15.72 8.42 1.24
C GLY A 141 15.01 7.25 0.56
N CYS A 142 13.89 6.77 1.11
CA CYS A 142 13.09 5.75 0.43
C CYS A 142 12.32 6.37 -0.75
N ALA A 143 12.15 5.59 -1.82
CA ALA A 143 11.18 5.86 -2.86
C ALA A 143 9.81 5.34 -2.43
N CYS A 144 8.82 6.22 -2.43
CA CYS A 144 7.48 5.97 -1.94
C CYS A 144 6.55 5.84 -3.17
N THR A 145 5.80 4.74 -3.28
CA THR A 145 4.90 4.44 -4.41
C THR A 145 3.47 4.36 -3.90
N VAL A 146 2.60 5.23 -4.42
CA VAL A 146 1.18 5.26 -4.04
C VAL A 146 0.39 4.44 -5.05
N CYS A 147 -0.48 3.57 -4.55
CA CYS A 147 -1.33 2.73 -5.36
C CYS A 147 -2.80 2.87 -4.96
N PHE A 148 -3.69 2.71 -5.94
CA PHE A 148 -5.12 2.52 -5.73
C PHE A 148 -5.54 1.16 -6.30
N GLY A 149 -6.15 0.30 -5.49
CA GLY A 149 -6.56 -1.04 -5.92
C GLY A 149 -5.40 -1.91 -6.44
N GLY A 150 -4.19 -1.68 -5.93
CA GLY A 150 -2.96 -2.35 -6.39
C GLY A 150 -2.32 -1.76 -7.65
N VAL A 151 -2.93 -0.75 -8.27
CA VAL A 151 -2.40 -0.07 -9.45
C VAL A 151 -1.59 1.16 -9.01
N PRO A 152 -0.29 1.27 -9.38
CA PRO A 152 0.51 2.44 -9.07
C PRO A 152 -0.03 3.70 -9.76
N VAL A 153 -0.23 4.78 -8.99
CA VAL A 153 -0.69 6.08 -9.51
C VAL A 153 0.40 7.15 -9.49
N CYS A 154 1.36 7.05 -8.57
CA CYS A 154 2.57 7.85 -8.58
C CYS A 154 3.70 7.16 -7.81
N CYS A 155 4.93 7.60 -8.09
CA CYS A 155 6.11 7.21 -7.35
C CYS A 155 6.96 8.45 -7.09
N GLY A 156 7.57 8.57 -5.93
CA GLY A 156 8.29 9.78 -5.59
C GLY A 156 9.22 9.60 -4.42
N THR A 157 10.16 10.53 -4.30
CA THR A 157 10.85 10.78 -3.03
C THR A 157 10.23 12.03 -2.42
N SER A 158 10.24 12.13 -1.10
CA SER A 158 9.90 13.39 -0.47
C SER A 158 11.07 14.37 -0.54
N VAL A 159 10.77 15.66 -0.63
CA VAL A 159 11.57 16.68 0.06
C VAL A 159 10.89 16.82 1.42
N CYS A 160 11.50 16.28 2.45
CA CYS A 160 11.04 16.46 3.82
C CYS A 160 11.58 17.74 4.42
#